data_AF-A0A7G5Z398-F1
#
_entry.id   AF-A0A7G5Z398-F1
#
_cell.length_a   1.000
_cell.length_b   1.000
_cell.length_c   1.000
_cell.angle_alpha   90.00
_cell.angle_beta   90.00
_cell.angle_gamma   90.00
#
_symmetry.space_group_name_H-M   'P 1'
#
loop_
_entity.id
_entity.type
_entity.pdbx_description
1 polymer ?
#
loop_
_entity_poly.entity_id
_entity_poly.type
_entity_poly.pdbx_seq_one_letter_code
_entity_poly.pdbx_strand_id
1 'polypeptide(L)' 'MAEIINLRTARKAKARADAAAHADRNRAVFGRTKADKVAAAREQDVLARSLDGAKLSED' A
#
# COMPACT_ATOMS: atom_id res chain seq x y z
N MET A 1 -27.66 -11.00 -31.50
CA MET A 1 -27.16 -12.17 -30.77
C MET A 1 -26.71 -11.68 -29.40
N ALA A 2 -27.38 -12.09 -28.33
CA ALA A 2 -27.05 -11.62 -26.98
C ALA A 2 -25.93 -12.49 -26.40
N GLU A 3 -24.90 -11.85 -25.84
CA GLU A 3 -23.85 -12.55 -25.13
C GLU A 3 -24.36 -12.95 -23.74
N ILE A 4 -24.70 -14.23 -23.58
CA ILE A 4 -25.23 -14.77 -22.32
C ILE A 4 -24.04 -15.04 -21.40
N ILE A 5 -23.77 -14.12 -20.46
CA ILE A 5 -22.72 -14.29 -19.47
C ILE A 5 -23.21 -15.03 -18.22
N ASN A 6 -22.37 -15.91 -17.69
CA ASN A 6 -22.67 -16.59 -16.45
C ASN A 6 -22.31 -15.70 -15.25
N LEU A 7 -23.33 -15.12 -14.61
CA LEU A 7 -23.12 -14.21 -13.47
C LEU A 7 -22.45 -14.89 -12.26
N ARG A 8 -22.63 -16.21 -12.09
CA ARG A 8 -21.98 -16.95 -10.99
C ARG A 8 -20.46 -16.98 -11.17
N THR A 9 -19.97 -17.23 -12.38
CA THR A 9 -18.52 -17.25 -12.64
C THR A 9 -17.92 -15.85 -12.54
N ALA A 10 -18.62 -14.83 -13.05
CA ALA A 10 -18.22 -13.43 -12.91
C ALA A 10 -18.10 -12.99 -11.45
N ARG A 11 -19.11 -13.30 -10.61
CA ARG A 11 -19.05 -13.01 -9.16
C ARG A 11 -17.90 -13.74 -8.47
N LYS A 12 -17.66 -15.02 -8.80
CA LYS A 12 -16.52 -15.76 -8.24
C LYS A 12 -15.17 -15.18 -8.66
N ALA A 13 -15.05 -14.68 -9.88
CA ALA A 13 -13.83 -14.03 -10.34
C ALA A 13 -13.59 -12.73 -9.58
N LYS A 14 -14.64 -11.90 -9.42
CA LYS A 14 -14.57 -10.67 -8.62
C LYS A 14 -14.16 -10.95 -7.17
N ALA A 15 -14.82 -11.89 -6.50
CA ALA A 15 -14.48 -12.25 -5.11
C ALA A 15 -13.02 -12.71 -4.95
N ARG A 16 -12.48 -13.46 -5.93
CA ARG A 16 -11.06 -13.86 -5.93
C ARG A 16 -10.12 -12.68 -6.12
N ALA A 17 -10.44 -11.76 -7.03
CA ALA A 17 -9.66 -10.54 -7.24
C ALA A 17 -9.64 -9.65 -5.99
N ASP A 18 -10.79 -9.45 -5.38
CA ASP A 18 -10.93 -8.66 -4.15
C ASP A 18 -10.09 -9.29 -3.02
N ALA A 19 -10.19 -10.60 -2.82
CA ALA A 19 -9.40 -11.32 -1.82
C ALA A 19 -7.89 -11.18 -2.04
N ALA A 20 -7.41 -11.25 -3.29
CA ALA A 20 -6.01 -11.04 -3.63
C ALA A 20 -5.56 -9.61 -3.29
N ALA A 21 -6.32 -8.60 -3.69
CA ALA A 21 -6.03 -7.19 -3.39
C ALA A 21 -6.03 -6.91 -1.88
N HIS A 22 -6.92 -7.55 -1.11
CA HIS A 22 -6.91 -7.49 0.35
C HIS A 22 -5.65 -8.14 0.94
N ALA A 23 -5.23 -9.30 0.44
CA ALA A 23 -4.02 -9.97 0.88
C ALA A 23 -2.77 -9.12 0.57
N ASP A 24 -2.69 -8.48 -0.59
CA ASP A 24 -1.60 -7.57 -0.96
C ASP A 24 -1.50 -6.37 -0.01
N ARG A 25 -2.64 -5.73 0.27
CA ARG A 25 -2.69 -4.64 1.26
C ARG A 25 -2.24 -5.12 2.64
N ASN A 26 -2.69 -6.29 3.08
CA ASN A 26 -2.29 -6.83 4.37
C ASN A 26 -0.81 -7.19 4.41
N ARG A 27 -0.22 -7.72 3.33
CA ARG A 27 1.23 -7.92 3.21
C ARG A 27 1.99 -6.60 3.32
N ALA A 28 1.50 -5.56 2.65
CA ALA A 28 2.13 -4.24 2.69
C ALA A 28 2.01 -3.56 4.07
N VAL A 29 0.90 -3.76 4.79
CA VAL A 29 0.65 -3.12 6.10
C VAL A 29 1.24 -3.94 7.25
N PHE A 30 0.96 -5.25 7.26
CA PHE A 30 1.27 -6.15 8.37
C PHE A 30 2.45 -7.08 8.10
N GLY A 31 2.80 -7.32 6.83
CA GLY A 31 3.89 -8.22 6.43
C GLY A 31 5.29 -7.59 6.45
N ARG A 32 5.41 -6.29 6.73
CA ARG A 32 6.72 -5.64 6.88
C ARG A 32 7.46 -6.22 8.08
N THR A 33 8.70 -6.63 7.87
CA THR A 33 9.55 -7.10 8.97
C THR A 33 9.93 -5.94 9.89
N LYS A 34 10.43 -6.26 11.09
CA LYS A 34 10.95 -5.23 12.00
C LYS A 34 12.08 -4.42 11.35
N ALA A 35 12.91 -5.06 10.52
CA ALA A 35 14.00 -4.40 9.80
C ALA A 35 13.46 -3.37 8.80
N ASP A 36 12.45 -3.72 8.01
CA ASP A 36 11.85 -2.81 7.01
C ASP A 36 11.19 -1.59 7.67
N LYS A 37 10.53 -1.80 8.82
CA LYS A 37 9.94 -0.70 9.59
C LYS A 37 11.01 0.27 10.12
N VAL A 38 12.13 -0.26 10.61
CA VAL A 38 13.24 0.56 11.13
C VAL A 38 13.94 1.31 9.98
N ALA A 39 14.15 0.68 8.83
CA ALA A 39 14.71 1.34 7.66
C ALA A 39 13.84 2.51 7.20
N ALA A 40 12.53 2.27 7.03
CA ALA A 40 11.58 3.32 6.66
C ALA A 40 11.53 4.46 7.68
N ALA A 41 11.56 4.16 8.99
CA ALA A 41 11.59 5.19 10.03
C ALA A 41 12.88 6.04 9.97
N ARG A 42 14.04 5.41 9.74
CA ARG A 42 15.31 6.14 9.58
C ARG A 42 15.32 7.03 8.35
N GLU A 43 14.76 6.57 7.23
CA GLU A 43 14.62 7.37 6.02
C GLU A 43 13.75 8.61 6.27
N GLN A 44 12.60 8.43 6.96
CA GLN A 44 11.72 9.53 7.35
C GLN A 44 12.41 10.53 8.28
N ASP A 45 13.18 10.04 9.26
CA ASP A 45 13.94 10.90 10.18
C ASP A 45 14.99 11.75 9.44
N VAL A 46 15.71 11.15 8.50
CA VAL A 46 16.70 11.88 7.69
C VAL A 46 16.02 12.94 6.84
N LEU A 47 14.89 12.60 6.20
CA LEU A 47 14.09 13.55 5.43
C LEU A 47 13.57 14.69 6.31
N ALA A 48 13.02 14.38 7.48
CA ALA A 48 12.51 15.37 8.42
C ALA A 48 13.62 16.34 8.87
N ARG A 49 14.80 15.83 9.24
CA ARG A 49 15.95 16.66 9.59
C ARG A 49 16.45 17.51 8.42
N SER A 50 16.46 16.95 7.21
CA SER A 50 16.84 17.69 6.01
C SER A 50 15.87 18.84 5.72
N LEU A 51 14.57 18.61 5.89
CA LEU A 51 13.55 19.64 5.68
C LEU A 51 13.59 20.71 6.78
N ASP A 52 13.82 20.31 8.03
CA ASP A 52 13.95 21.23 9.16
C ASP A 52 15.21 22.10 9.04
N GLY A 53 16.35 21.52 8.64
CA GLY A 53 17.57 22.29 8.36
C GLY A 53 17.47 23.17 7.11
N ALA A 54 16.58 22.85 6.17
CA ALA A 54 16.33 23.64 4.96
C ALA A 54 15.21 24.69 5.14
N LYS A 55 14.56 24.74 6.31
CA LYS A 55 13.56 25.77 6.62
C LYS A 55 14.26 27.13 6.73
N LEU A 56 14.02 28.00 5.77
CA LEU A 56 14.30 29.42 5.91
C LEU A 56 13.19 30.00 6.79
N SER A 57 13.51 30.45 7.99
CA SER A 57 12.57 31.27 8.76
C SER A 57 12.36 32.58 7.98
N GLU A 58 11.12 32.89 7.61
CA GLU A 58 10.76 34.24 7.22
C GLU A 58 10.89 35.13 8.47
N ASP A 59 11.86 36.06 8.45
CA ASP A 59 11.95 37.18 9.39
C ASP A 59 10.84 38.21 9.11
#